data_AF-A0A9W6S574-F1
#
_entry.id   AF-A0A9W6S574-F1
#
_cell.length_a   1.000
_cell.length_b   1.000
_cell.length_c   1.000
_cell.angle_alpha   90.00
_cell.angle_beta   90.00
_cell.angle_gamma   90.00
#
_symmetry.space_group_name_H-M   'P 1'
#
loop_
_entity.id
_entity.type
_entity.pdbx_description
1 polymer ?
#
loop_
_entity_poly.entity_id
_entity_poly.type
_entity_poly.pdbx_seq_one_letter_code
_entity_poly.pdbx_strand_id
1 'polypeptide(L)' 'MVNPVILGGGLRLFADAGTVPLDLIRVRPFESGNVLLYYRPTP' A
#
# COMPACT_ATOMS: atom_id res chain seq x y z
N MET A 1 3.35 -0.79 3.74
CA MET A 1 3.87 0.52 4.19
C MET A 1 3.96 1.42 2.96
N VAL A 2 3.50 2.65 3.07
CA VAL A 2 3.63 3.68 2.03
C VAL A 2 4.55 4.76 2.57
N ASN A 3 5.56 5.13 1.78
CA ASN A 3 6.50 6.19 2.12
C ASN A 3 6.14 7.45 1.31
N PRO A 4 6.25 8.66 1.88
CA PRO A 4 5.88 9.92 1.21
C PRO A 4 6.97 10.38 0.23
N VAL A 5 7.32 9.53 -0.73
CA VAL A 5 8.36 9.78 -1.73
C VAL A 5 7.90 9.34 -3.11
N ILE A 6 8.13 10.19 -4.11
CA ILE A 6 7.94 9.85 -5.52
C ILE A 6 9.25 9.30 -6.06
N LEU A 7 9.25 8.03 -6.50
CA LEU A 7 10.48 7.35 -6.91
C LEU A 7 10.96 7.67 -8.33
N GLY A 8 10.08 8.12 -9.24
CA GLY A 8 10.41 8.35 -10.65
C GLY A 8 10.71 7.08 -11.48
N GLY A 9 11.03 5.97 -10.82
CA GLY A 9 11.25 4.64 -11.41
C GLY A 9 11.63 3.60 -10.35
N GLY A 10 11.64 2.31 -10.70
CA GLY A 10 12.02 1.23 -9.78
C GLY A 10 11.37 -0.12 -10.10
N LEU A 11 11.65 -1.11 -9.26
CA LEU A 11 11.01 -2.43 -9.33
C LEU A 11 9.54 -2.30 -8.92
N ARG A 12 8.63 -2.86 -9.74
CA ARG A 12 7.20 -2.87 -9.44
C ARG A 12 6.91 -3.92 -8.38
N LEU A 13 6.21 -3.54 -7.31
CA LEU A 13 5.76 -4.47 -6.28
C LEU A 13 4.76 -5.50 -6.83
N PHE A 14 3.93 -5.06 -7.77
CA PHE A 14 2.95 -5.88 -8.45
C PHE A 14 3.17 -5.72 -9.96
N ALA A 15 3.82 -6.71 -10.59
CA ALA A 15 4.09 -6.68 -12.02
C ALA A 15 2.89 -7.19 -12.83
N ASP A 16 2.31 -8.32 -12.40
CA ASP A 16 1.25 -9.05 -13.13
C ASP A 16 0.03 -9.35 -12.26
N ALA A 17 -0.07 -8.71 -11.09
CA ALA A 17 -1.26 -8.88 -10.26
C ALA A 17 -2.44 -8.22 -10.98
N GLY A 18 -3.49 -9.01 -11.26
CA GLY A 18 -4.77 -8.47 -11.69
C GLY A 18 -5.40 -7.60 -10.61
N THR A 19 -6.66 -7.20 -10.81
CA THR A 19 -7.38 -6.45 -9.77
C THR A 19 -7.96 -7.39 -8.74
N VAL A 20 -7.67 -7.15 -7.46
CA VAL A 20 -8.24 -7.87 -6.31
C VAL A 20 -8.97 -6.86 -5.42
N PRO A 21 -10.27 -7.05 -5.13
CA PRO A 21 -11.00 -6.18 -4.21
C PRO A 21 -10.51 -6.39 -2.78
N LEU A 22 -10.22 -5.29 -2.08
CA LEU A 22 -9.71 -5.29 -0.71
C LEU A 22 -10.50 -4.31 0.16
N ASP A 23 -10.79 -4.72 1.39
CA ASP A 23 -11.30 -3.84 2.44
C ASP A 23 -10.11 -3.26 3.24
N LEU A 24 -10.14 -1.95 3.47
CA LEU A 24 -9.20 -1.29 4.40
C LEU A 24 -9.63 -1.57 5.85
N ILE A 25 -8.79 -2.28 6.61
CA ILE A 25 -9.11 -2.67 7.99
C ILE A 25 -8.44 -1.79 9.05
N ARG A 26 -7.31 -1.15 8.73
CA ARG A 26 -6.62 -0.25 9.65
C ARG A 26 -5.66 0.68 8.91
N VAL A 27 -5.55 1.90 9.41
CA VAL A 27 -4.51 2.88 9.05
C VAL A 27 -3.69 3.20 10.30
N ARG A 28 -2.36 3.13 10.19
CA ARG A 28 -1.44 3.57 11.23
C ARG A 28 -0.46 4.60 10.64
N PRO A 29 -0.64 5.90 10.93
CA PRO A 29 0.36 6.91 10.58
C PRO A 29 1.57 6.83 11.52
N PHE A 30 2.70 7.30 11.03
CA PHE A 30 3.93 7.51 11.81
C PHE A 30 4.32 8.99 11.73
N GLU A 31 5.05 9.48 12.74
CA GLU A 31 5.53 10.87 12.77
C GLU A 31 6.42 11.24 11.57
N SER A 32 7.10 10.25 10.97
CA SER A 32 7.89 10.44 9.75
C SER A 32 7.07 10.70 8.48
N GLY A 33 5.73 10.65 8.57
CA GLY A 33 4.83 10.73 7.41
C GLY A 33 4.64 9.39 6.69
N ASN A 34 5.33 8.33 7.10
CA ASN A 34 5.05 6.98 6.62
C ASN A 34 3.66 6.53 7.09
N VAL A 35 3.00 5.71 6.28
CA VAL A 35 1.67 5.17 6.60
C VAL A 35 1.66 3.66 6.42
N LEU A 36 1.28 2.93 7.46
CA LEU A 36 1.02 1.49 7.36
C LEU A 36 -0.47 1.24 7.18
N LEU A 37 -0.81 0.66 6.04
CA LEU A 37 -2.15 0.28 5.64
C LEU A 37 -2.29 -1.22 5.79
N TYR A 38 -3.37 -1.65 6.45
CA TYR A 38 -3.73 -3.04 6.60
C TYR A 38 -4.99 -3.31 5.79
N TYR A 39 -4.96 -4.35 4.96
CA TYR A 39 -6.06 -4.75 4.10
C TYR A 39 -6.42 -6.21 4.35
N ARG A 40 -7.67 -6.56 4.05
CA ARG A 40 -8.12 -7.95 3.88
C ARG A 40 -8.78 -8.10 2.50
N PRO A 41 -8.76 -9.29 1.89
CA PRO A 41 -9.58 -9.57 0.71
C PRO A 41 -11.07 -9.36 1.01
N THR A 42 -11.76 -8.74 0.08
CA THR A 42 -13.23 -8.68 0.08
C THR A 42 -13.75 -9.98 -0.55
N PRO A 43 -14.82 -10.59 -0.02
CA PRO A 43 -15.47 -11.77 -0.63
C PRO A 43 -16.02 -11.50 -2.03
#